data_AF-A0A1Q8W317-F1
#
_entry.id   AF-A0A1Q8W317-F1
#
_cell.length_a   1.000
_cell.length_b   1.000
_cell.length_c   1.000
_cell.angle_alpha   90.00
_cell.angle_beta   90.00
_cell.angle_gamma   90.00
#
_symmetry.space_group_name_H-M   'P 1'
#
loop_
_entity.id
_entity.type
_entity.pdbx_description
1 polymer ?
#
loop_
_entity_poly.entity_id
_entity_poly.type
_entity_poly.pdbx_seq_one_letter_code
_entity_poly.pdbx_strand_id
1 'polypeptide(L)'
;MAVAGVQHHWAVTRGNNPDAKPYYCPLHEARHFAAVTLYRRLLQPIPDNATDYWARLADMAVVIPEQEASFFYQLSLLAQATWTPVDHDTDLDAILAKARTELATRPTPTISGDHADPRVLGRPAITTTPTLTNIKTQGTWAVTLETDDPNDGVDDIWVSPIYADKPPTTYAQARDRYLTVAKDLNRVVPPDPEPTTGIRFWYTLETSASTPWYPDDINIDPTQAINQLYNQLTQ
;
A
#
# COMPACT_ATOMS: atom_id res chain seq x y z
N MET A 1 9.06 -15.61 -2.27
CA MET A 1 9.19 -15.64 -0.80
C MET A 1 8.11 -14.76 -0.23
N ALA A 2 7.55 -15.07 0.96
CA ALA A 2 6.64 -14.14 1.62
C ALA A 2 7.29 -12.77 1.86
N VAL A 3 6.51 -11.72 1.67
CA VAL A 3 6.93 -10.33 1.82
C VAL A 3 6.09 -9.65 2.87
N ALA A 4 6.71 -8.70 3.57
CA ALA A 4 6.00 -7.83 4.48
C ALA A 4 6.56 -6.42 4.40
N GLY A 5 5.68 -5.43 4.55
CA GLY A 5 6.01 -4.04 4.36
C GLY A 5 5.21 -3.14 5.30
N VAL A 6 5.86 -2.06 5.74
CA VAL A 6 5.22 -0.93 6.40
C VAL A 6 5.62 0.34 5.65
N GLN A 7 4.63 1.12 5.22
CA GLN A 7 4.84 2.39 4.54
C GLN A 7 4.29 3.54 5.37
N HIS A 8 5.10 4.57 5.57
CA HIS A 8 4.67 5.83 6.15
C HIS A 8 4.03 6.70 5.07
N HIS A 9 2.86 7.24 5.39
CA HIS A 9 2.18 8.25 4.59
C HIS A 9 2.06 9.51 5.42
N TRP A 10 2.43 10.64 4.83
CA TRP A 10 2.39 11.93 5.50
C TRP A 10 1.30 12.81 4.93
N ALA A 11 0.71 13.61 5.80
CA ALA A 11 -0.21 14.67 5.43
C ALA A 11 0.00 15.89 6.31
N VAL A 12 -0.40 17.04 5.80
CA VAL A 12 -0.44 18.29 6.56
C VAL A 12 -1.86 18.86 6.53
N THR A 13 -2.28 19.42 7.67
CA THR A 13 -3.60 20.03 7.88
C THR A 13 -3.48 21.36 8.63
N ARG A 14 -4.60 22.06 8.84
CA ARG A 14 -4.67 23.22 9.76
C ARG A 14 -4.97 22.81 11.21
N GLY A 15 -4.44 21.66 11.66
CA GLY A 15 -4.65 21.13 13.01
C GLY A 15 -5.82 20.16 13.16
N ASN A 16 -6.74 20.08 12.20
CA ASN A 16 -7.75 19.04 12.19
C ASN A 16 -7.13 17.67 11.87
N ASN A 17 -7.72 16.59 12.40
CA ASN A 17 -7.38 15.25 11.92
C ASN A 17 -7.65 15.17 10.40
N PRO A 18 -6.77 14.54 9.62
CA PRO A 18 -6.96 14.35 8.18
C PRO A 18 -8.32 13.81 7.75
N ASP A 19 -8.95 12.94 8.56
CA ASP A 19 -10.27 12.37 8.25
C ASP A 19 -11.42 13.38 8.37
N ALA A 20 -11.20 14.51 9.05
CA ALA A 20 -12.27 15.46 9.39
C ALA A 20 -12.62 16.46 8.27
N LYS A 21 -11.72 16.70 7.28
CA LYS A 21 -11.86 17.71 6.19
C LYS A 21 -12.19 19.15 6.71
N PRO A 22 -11.96 20.23 5.93
CA PRO A 22 -11.49 20.31 4.55
C PRO A 22 -9.98 20.48 4.38
N TYR A 23 -9.23 20.82 5.42
CA TYR A 23 -7.81 21.16 5.27
C TYR A 23 -6.95 19.90 5.30
N TYR A 24 -6.52 19.44 4.13
CA TYR A 24 -5.71 18.25 3.92
C TYR A 24 -4.85 18.41 2.68
N CYS A 25 -3.54 18.24 2.82
CA CYS A 25 -2.60 18.11 1.71
C CYS A 25 -1.79 16.82 1.92
N PRO A 26 -1.91 15.82 1.02
CA PRO A 26 -1.10 14.61 1.09
C PRO A 26 0.34 14.91 0.67
N LEU A 27 1.30 14.28 1.33
CA LEU A 27 2.73 14.43 1.05
C LEU A 27 3.25 13.08 0.54
N HIS A 28 3.88 13.07 -0.63
CA HIS A 28 4.35 11.84 -1.28
C HIS A 28 5.69 11.33 -0.72
N GLU A 29 6.35 12.11 0.13
CA GLU A 29 7.59 11.73 0.80
C GLU A 29 7.29 10.85 2.01
N ALA A 30 7.97 9.71 2.12
CA ALA A 30 7.76 8.76 3.22
C ALA A 30 8.51 9.14 4.51
N ARG A 31 9.56 9.98 4.41
CA ARG A 31 10.37 10.42 5.57
C ARG A 31 9.90 11.77 6.07
N HIS A 32 9.82 11.96 7.39
CA HIS A 32 9.31 13.18 7.99
C HIS A 32 10.03 14.44 7.51
N PHE A 33 11.36 14.46 7.52
CA PHE A 33 12.12 15.64 7.09
C PHE A 33 11.87 15.99 5.61
N ALA A 34 11.74 14.97 4.75
CA ALA A 34 11.43 15.15 3.35
C ALA A 34 9.99 15.64 3.15
N ALA A 35 9.03 15.12 3.91
CA ALA A 35 7.64 15.59 3.92
C ALA A 35 7.52 17.07 4.34
N VAL A 36 8.21 17.49 5.40
CA VAL A 36 8.28 18.90 5.82
C VAL A 36 8.89 19.79 4.74
N THR A 37 9.97 19.31 4.10
CA THR A 37 10.64 20.04 3.01
C THR A 37 9.74 20.16 1.78
N LEU A 38 9.05 19.08 1.41
CA LEU A 38 8.06 19.07 0.34
C LEU A 38 6.96 20.10 0.61
N TYR A 39 6.37 20.11 1.81
CA TYR A 39 5.34 21.08 2.17
C TYR A 39 5.82 22.51 2.00
N ARG A 40 7.00 22.86 2.53
CA ARG A 40 7.58 24.20 2.36
C ARG A 40 7.79 24.56 0.89
N ARG A 41 8.17 23.59 0.06
CA ARG A 41 8.35 23.78 -1.38
C ARG A 41 7.01 23.98 -2.10
N LEU A 42 5.94 23.32 -1.66
CA LEU A 42 4.59 23.50 -2.21
C LEU A 42 4.01 24.89 -1.91
N LEU A 43 4.50 25.59 -0.88
CA LEU A 43 4.12 26.97 -0.58
C LEU A 43 4.87 28.02 -1.42
N GLN A 44 5.89 27.62 -2.17
CA GLN A 44 6.61 28.51 -3.08
C GLN A 44 5.86 28.65 -4.41
N PRO A 45 6.17 29.68 -5.23
CA PRO A 45 5.62 29.79 -6.58
C PRO A 45 5.77 28.49 -7.38
N ILE A 46 4.69 28.09 -8.06
CA ILE A 46 4.67 26.86 -8.88
C ILE A 46 5.71 27.00 -9.99
N PRO A 47 6.64 26.04 -10.15
CA PRO A 47 7.61 26.06 -11.25
C PRO A 47 6.93 26.03 -12.63
N ASP A 48 7.48 26.74 -13.61
CA ASP A 48 6.94 26.79 -14.98
C ASP A 48 6.83 25.40 -15.65
N ASN A 49 7.63 24.43 -15.20
CA ASN A 49 7.65 23.05 -15.68
C ASN A 49 6.96 22.06 -14.73
N ALA A 50 6.14 22.54 -13.80
CA ALA A 50 5.43 21.69 -12.86
C ALA A 50 4.44 20.76 -13.57
N THR A 51 4.32 19.54 -13.08
CA THR A 51 3.27 18.62 -13.52
C THR A 51 1.91 19.03 -12.96
N ASP A 52 0.82 18.60 -13.59
CA ASP A 52 -0.54 18.80 -13.05
C ASP A 52 -0.69 18.25 -11.63
N TYR A 53 -0.02 17.14 -11.33
CA TYR A 53 0.02 16.57 -9.99
C TYR A 53 0.63 17.53 -8.98
N TRP A 54 1.77 18.14 -9.32
CA TRP A 54 2.42 19.15 -8.47
C TRP A 54 1.52 20.37 -8.25
N ALA A 55 0.91 20.89 -9.31
CA ALA A 55 0.02 22.04 -9.21
C ALA A 55 -1.16 21.77 -8.25
N ARG A 56 -1.79 20.59 -8.35
CA ARG A 56 -2.87 20.18 -7.44
C ARG A 56 -2.41 20.07 -5.98
N LEU A 57 -1.21 19.55 -5.74
CA LEU A 57 -0.66 19.51 -4.37
C LEU A 57 -0.41 20.91 -3.83
N ALA A 58 0.10 21.83 -4.65
CA ALA A 58 0.34 23.22 -4.26
C ALA A 58 -0.97 23.95 -3.92
N ASP A 59 -2.04 23.73 -4.71
CA ASP A 59 -3.37 24.28 -4.43
C ASP A 59 -3.96 23.77 -3.10
N MET A 60 -3.69 22.51 -2.74
CA MET A 60 -4.07 21.95 -1.44
C MET A 60 -3.22 22.51 -0.29
N ALA A 61 -1.93 22.75 -0.54
CA ALA A 61 -0.99 23.24 0.47
C ALA A 61 -1.21 24.73 0.79
N VAL A 62 -1.48 25.58 -0.21
CA VAL A 62 -1.60 27.05 -0.02
C VAL A 62 -2.76 27.43 0.90
N VAL A 63 -3.78 26.58 0.98
CA VAL A 63 -4.87 26.75 1.94
C VAL A 63 -4.50 26.25 3.33
N ILE A 64 -3.24 26.02 3.66
CA ILE A 64 -2.75 25.69 5.01
C ILE A 64 -1.62 26.67 5.31
N PRO A 65 -1.83 27.70 6.15
CA PRO A 65 -0.77 28.61 6.54
C PRO A 65 0.33 27.87 7.30
N GLU A 66 1.61 28.21 7.07
CA GLU A 66 2.74 27.54 7.74
C GLU A 66 2.63 27.63 9.28
N GLN A 67 2.08 28.73 9.81
CA GLN A 67 1.90 28.93 11.25
C GLN A 67 0.78 28.07 11.86
N GLU A 68 -0.13 27.54 11.03
CA GLU A 68 -1.24 26.67 11.44
C GLU A 68 -1.00 25.21 11.03
N ALA A 69 0.13 24.93 10.37
CA ALA A 69 0.44 23.62 9.82
C ALA A 69 0.66 22.58 10.93
N SER A 70 -0.11 21.50 10.86
CA SER A 70 0.05 20.32 11.72
C SER A 70 0.32 19.11 10.84
N PHE A 71 1.38 18.37 11.16
CA PHE A 71 1.76 17.17 10.42
C PHE A 71 1.17 15.93 11.07
N PHE A 72 0.67 15.05 10.21
CA PHE A 72 0.14 13.76 10.59
C PHE A 72 0.80 12.68 9.74
N TYR A 73 0.88 11.48 10.30
CA TYR A 73 1.27 10.29 9.56
C TYR A 73 0.33 9.12 9.83
N GLN A 74 0.28 8.23 8.85
CA GLN A 74 -0.42 6.96 8.91
C GLN A 74 0.55 5.87 8.45
N LEU A 75 0.45 4.68 9.04
CA LEU A 75 1.15 3.51 8.55
C LEU A 75 0.19 2.68 7.70
N SER A 76 0.61 2.29 6.49
CA SER A 76 -0.01 1.20 5.73
C SER A 76 0.84 -0.04 5.88
N LEU A 77 0.18 -1.17 6.14
CA LEU A 77 0.82 -2.44 6.41
C LEU A 77 0.36 -3.48 5.40
N LEU A 78 1.29 -4.32 4.98
CA LEU A 78 1.05 -5.44 4.09
C LEU A 78 1.87 -6.64 4.55
N ALA A 79 1.25 -7.82 4.56
CA ALA A 79 1.94 -9.09 4.59
C ALA A 79 1.32 -10.03 3.55
N GLN A 80 2.14 -10.59 2.69
CA GLN A 80 1.72 -11.41 1.57
C GLN A 80 2.56 -12.68 1.52
N ALA A 81 1.89 -13.83 1.40
CA ALA A 81 2.56 -15.11 1.28
C ALA A 81 3.20 -15.28 -0.11
N THR A 82 4.03 -16.30 -0.28
CA THR A 82 4.59 -16.64 -1.59
C THR A 82 3.47 -16.92 -2.60
N TRP A 83 3.57 -16.33 -3.79
CA TRP A 83 2.63 -16.60 -4.88
C TRP A 83 2.74 -18.05 -5.33
N THR A 84 1.61 -18.73 -5.44
CA THR A 84 1.54 -20.11 -5.92
C THR A 84 0.88 -20.13 -7.31
N PRO A 85 1.46 -20.81 -8.31
CA PRO A 85 0.81 -20.95 -9.61
C PRO A 85 -0.43 -21.83 -9.49
N VAL A 86 -1.49 -21.49 -10.23
CA VAL A 86 -2.81 -22.12 -10.11
C VAL A 86 -3.35 -22.51 -11.48
N ASP A 87 -3.95 -23.70 -11.52
CA ASP A 87 -4.73 -24.20 -12.65
C ASP A 87 -6.14 -24.66 -12.19
N HIS A 88 -6.84 -25.35 -13.09
CA HIS A 88 -8.20 -25.83 -12.85
C HIS A 88 -8.38 -26.84 -11.72
N ASP A 89 -7.35 -27.63 -11.39
CA ASP A 89 -7.42 -28.74 -10.42
C ASP A 89 -6.80 -28.35 -9.07
N THR A 90 -6.28 -27.13 -8.98
CA THR A 90 -5.56 -26.64 -7.81
C THR A 90 -6.51 -26.40 -6.63
N ASP A 91 -6.19 -27.00 -5.48
CA ASP A 91 -6.89 -26.77 -4.22
C ASP A 91 -6.47 -25.43 -3.60
N LEU A 92 -7.36 -24.44 -3.69
CA LEU A 92 -7.12 -23.09 -3.16
C LEU A 92 -7.11 -23.07 -1.63
N ASP A 93 -7.89 -23.92 -0.96
CA ASP A 93 -7.92 -23.96 0.50
C ASP A 93 -6.59 -24.50 1.04
N ALA A 94 -5.99 -25.49 0.36
CA ALA A 94 -4.65 -25.98 0.67
C ALA A 94 -3.58 -24.88 0.49
N ILE A 95 -3.68 -24.06 -0.58
CA ILE A 95 -2.78 -22.91 -0.77
C ILE A 95 -2.93 -21.91 0.39
N LEU A 96 -4.17 -21.55 0.75
CA LEU A 96 -4.42 -20.60 1.84
C LEU A 96 -3.95 -21.13 3.20
N ALA A 97 -4.11 -22.43 3.46
CA ALA A 97 -3.60 -23.07 4.68
C ALA A 97 -2.07 -22.99 4.77
N LYS A 98 -1.38 -23.31 3.67
CA LYS A 98 0.10 -23.18 3.59
C LYS A 98 0.54 -21.73 3.75
N ALA A 99 -0.15 -20.80 3.09
CA ALA A 99 0.14 -19.38 3.16
C ALA A 99 -0.01 -18.81 4.59
N ARG A 100 -1.01 -19.27 5.36
CA ARG A 100 -1.14 -18.93 6.78
C ARG A 100 0.04 -19.44 7.60
N THR A 101 0.49 -20.68 7.37
CA THR A 101 1.68 -21.22 8.04
C THR A 101 2.93 -20.41 7.69
N GLU A 102 3.09 -20.01 6.42
CA GLU A 102 4.22 -19.18 5.98
C GLU A 102 4.21 -17.82 6.70
N LEU A 103 3.09 -17.10 6.68
CA LEU A 103 2.99 -15.79 7.33
C LEU A 103 3.07 -15.87 8.86
N ALA A 104 2.70 -17.00 9.47
CA ALA A 104 2.88 -17.24 10.90
C ALA A 104 4.37 -17.27 11.33
N THR A 105 5.29 -17.50 10.38
CA THR A 105 6.75 -17.36 10.64
C THR A 105 7.21 -15.91 10.79
N ARG A 106 6.32 -14.95 10.55
CA ARG A 106 6.55 -13.50 10.64
C ARG A 106 7.73 -13.04 9.79
N PRO A 107 7.58 -13.02 8.44
CA PRO A 107 8.59 -12.47 7.55
C PRO A 107 9.10 -11.11 8.03
N THR A 108 10.41 -10.88 7.87
CA THR A 108 11.01 -9.60 8.30
C THR A 108 10.44 -8.48 7.42
N PRO A 109 9.83 -7.43 8.01
CA PRO A 109 9.22 -6.35 7.24
C PRO A 109 10.28 -5.41 6.65
N THR A 110 10.02 -4.93 5.44
CA THR A 110 10.68 -3.73 4.93
C THR A 110 9.92 -2.50 5.44
N ILE A 111 10.61 -1.57 6.10
CA ILE A 111 10.01 -0.34 6.59
C ILE A 111 10.44 0.81 5.68
N SER A 112 9.47 1.44 5.03
CA SER A 112 9.66 2.58 4.13
C SER A 112 9.18 3.86 4.81
N GLY A 113 10.11 4.80 5.00
CA GLY A 113 9.83 6.06 5.67
C GLY A 113 10.26 6.08 7.14
N ASP A 114 10.00 7.21 7.78
CA ASP A 114 10.28 7.45 9.19
C ASP A 114 9.35 8.54 9.73
N HIS A 115 9.32 8.66 11.06
CA HIS A 115 8.87 9.84 11.77
C HIS A 115 10.04 10.46 12.54
N ALA A 116 10.01 11.77 12.74
CA ALA A 116 11.00 12.42 13.59
C ALA A 116 10.81 11.96 15.04
N ASP A 117 11.92 11.78 15.76
CA ASP A 117 11.86 11.73 17.21
C ASP A 117 11.38 13.09 17.71
N PRO A 118 10.19 13.19 18.33
CA PRO A 118 9.64 14.47 18.80
C PRO A 118 10.57 15.19 19.77
N ARG A 119 11.46 14.45 20.46
CA ARG A 119 12.46 15.00 21.40
C ARG A 119 13.52 15.84 20.69
N VAL A 120 13.87 15.51 19.45
CA VAL A 120 14.78 16.31 18.61
C VAL A 120 14.17 17.67 18.27
N LEU A 121 12.84 17.77 18.33
CA LEU A 121 12.06 18.99 18.10
C LEU A 121 11.64 19.69 19.41
N GLY A 122 12.17 19.25 20.56
CA GLY A 122 11.83 19.82 21.87
C GLY A 122 10.42 19.47 22.37
N ARG A 123 9.76 18.47 21.77
CA ARG A 123 8.43 17.99 22.16
C ARG A 123 8.54 16.68 22.95
N PRO A 124 7.61 16.39 23.87
CA PRO A 124 7.58 15.08 24.52
C PRO A 124 7.26 14.00 23.48
N ALA A 125 8.07 12.96 23.39
CA ALA A 125 7.72 11.79 22.60
C ALA A 125 6.69 10.97 23.37
N ILE A 126 5.48 10.85 22.82
CA ILE A 126 4.45 9.95 23.37
C ILE A 126 4.52 8.65 22.58
N THR A 127 5.03 7.60 23.21
CA THR A 127 4.94 6.25 22.64
C THR A 127 3.61 5.63 23.02
N THR A 128 2.88 5.11 22.04
CA THR A 128 1.65 4.36 22.27
C THR A 128 1.64 3.09 21.45
N THR A 129 0.85 2.11 21.90
CA THR A 129 0.60 0.89 21.15
C THR A 129 -0.18 1.24 19.87
N PRO A 130 0.25 0.76 18.68
CA PRO A 130 -0.51 0.98 17.44
C PRO A 130 -1.91 0.39 17.57
N THR A 131 -2.88 1.08 16.96
CA THR A 131 -4.20 0.52 16.69
C THR A 131 -4.29 0.26 15.20
N LEU A 132 -4.67 -0.96 14.81
CA LEU A 132 -4.93 -1.29 13.42
C LEU A 132 -6.40 -1.03 13.07
N THR A 133 -6.62 -0.41 11.91
CA THR A 133 -7.90 -0.18 11.27
C THR A 133 -7.88 -0.77 9.86
N ASN A 134 -9.05 -0.90 9.24
CA ASN A 134 -9.19 -1.38 7.85
C ASN A 134 -8.49 -2.73 7.59
N ILE A 135 -8.47 -3.62 8.59
CA ILE A 135 -7.83 -4.93 8.47
C ILE A 135 -8.57 -5.74 7.41
N LYS A 136 -7.84 -6.20 6.40
CA LYS A 136 -8.37 -7.01 5.31
C LYS A 136 -7.46 -8.20 5.09
N THR A 137 -8.00 -9.41 5.20
CA THR A 137 -7.31 -10.66 4.89
C THR A 137 -8.07 -11.38 3.80
N GLN A 138 -7.43 -11.64 2.67
CA GLN A 138 -8.09 -12.23 1.50
C GLN A 138 -7.12 -13.00 0.64
N GLY A 139 -7.66 -13.93 -0.16
CA GLY A 139 -6.94 -14.46 -1.30
C GLY A 139 -6.88 -13.43 -2.42
N THR A 140 -5.69 -13.26 -3.00
CA THR A 140 -5.43 -12.30 -4.08
C THR A 140 -4.93 -13.06 -5.31
N TRP A 141 -5.41 -12.63 -6.48
CA TRP A 141 -5.07 -13.23 -7.77
C TRP A 141 -4.23 -12.27 -8.61
N ALA A 142 -3.29 -12.83 -9.36
CA ALA A 142 -2.54 -12.13 -10.38
C ALA A 142 -2.36 -13.01 -11.61
N VAL A 143 -2.12 -12.37 -12.75
CA VAL A 143 -1.75 -13.02 -14.00
C VAL A 143 -0.37 -12.51 -14.40
N THR A 144 0.51 -13.41 -14.84
CA THR A 144 1.80 -13.06 -15.45
C THR A 144 1.91 -13.68 -16.84
N LEU A 145 2.96 -13.31 -17.58
CA LEU A 145 3.39 -14.09 -18.74
C LEU A 145 3.93 -15.45 -18.28
N GLU A 146 3.88 -16.46 -19.13
CA GLU A 146 4.24 -17.86 -18.81
C GLU A 146 5.66 -18.00 -18.24
N THR A 147 6.57 -17.12 -18.66
CA THR A 147 7.99 -17.10 -18.25
C THR A 147 8.26 -16.30 -16.99
N ASP A 148 7.28 -15.51 -16.54
CA ASP A 148 7.45 -14.56 -15.44
C ASP A 148 6.97 -15.20 -14.14
N ASP A 149 7.81 -15.11 -13.09
CA ASP A 149 7.48 -15.53 -11.72
C ASP A 149 7.42 -14.29 -10.80
N PRO A 150 6.25 -14.00 -10.18
CA PRO A 150 6.10 -12.87 -9.28
C PRO A 150 6.91 -13.00 -7.99
N ASN A 151 7.55 -14.14 -7.72
CA ASN A 151 8.39 -14.36 -6.55
C ASN A 151 9.87 -14.04 -6.77
N ASP A 152 10.31 -13.82 -8.01
CA ASP A 152 11.74 -13.67 -8.35
C ASP A 152 12.30 -12.27 -8.00
N GLY A 153 11.44 -11.31 -7.66
CA GLY A 153 11.85 -9.96 -7.26
C GLY A 153 12.49 -9.17 -8.40
N VAL A 154 12.20 -9.53 -9.65
CA VAL A 154 12.63 -8.78 -10.84
C VAL A 154 11.61 -7.67 -11.10
N ASP A 155 12.10 -6.43 -11.21
CA ASP A 155 11.25 -5.23 -11.34
C ASP A 155 10.58 -5.08 -12.72
N ASP A 156 10.99 -5.86 -13.72
CA ASP A 156 10.54 -5.78 -15.11
C ASP A 156 9.76 -7.03 -15.55
N ILE A 157 8.88 -7.51 -14.67
CA ILE A 157 7.93 -8.58 -15.03
C ILE A 157 6.58 -7.97 -15.43
N TRP A 158 5.90 -8.61 -16.37
CA TRP A 158 4.52 -8.25 -16.65
C TRP A 158 3.62 -8.94 -15.62
N VAL A 159 2.88 -8.15 -14.83
CA VAL A 159 1.93 -8.65 -13.84
C VAL A 159 0.64 -7.84 -13.87
N SER A 160 -0.48 -8.54 -14.00
CA SER A 160 -1.83 -7.96 -13.93
C SER A 160 -2.57 -8.49 -12.71
N PRO A 161 -2.73 -7.70 -11.63
CA PRO A 161 -3.60 -8.06 -10.52
C PRO A 161 -5.07 -8.14 -10.97
N ILE A 162 -5.82 -9.13 -10.45
CA ILE A 162 -7.25 -9.27 -10.74
C ILE A 162 -8.06 -8.59 -9.63
N TYR A 163 -8.43 -7.33 -9.86
CA TYR A 163 -9.24 -6.58 -8.90
C TYR A 163 -10.74 -6.87 -9.05
N ALA A 164 -11.40 -7.06 -7.92
CA ALA A 164 -12.85 -7.15 -7.81
C ALA A 164 -13.31 -6.74 -6.40
N ASP A 165 -14.48 -6.09 -6.31
CA ASP A 165 -15.14 -5.79 -5.03
C ASP A 165 -15.39 -7.07 -4.21
N LYS A 166 -15.67 -8.17 -4.92
CA LYS A 166 -15.69 -9.53 -4.40
C LYS A 166 -14.61 -10.34 -5.12
N PRO A 167 -13.51 -10.69 -4.45
CA PRO A 167 -12.44 -11.48 -5.05
C PRO A 167 -12.98 -12.82 -5.60
N PRO A 168 -12.49 -13.27 -6.78
CA PRO A 168 -12.79 -14.61 -7.27
C PRO A 168 -12.41 -15.68 -6.26
N THR A 169 -13.27 -16.67 -6.04
CA THR A 169 -13.00 -17.78 -5.12
C THR A 169 -12.64 -19.08 -5.84
N THR A 170 -12.58 -19.07 -7.18
CA THR A 170 -12.19 -20.22 -8.00
C THR A 170 -11.34 -19.79 -9.19
N TYR A 171 -10.52 -20.71 -9.71
CA TYR A 171 -9.73 -20.50 -10.93
C TYR A 171 -10.61 -20.09 -12.12
N ALA A 172 -11.75 -20.75 -12.32
CA ALA A 172 -12.66 -20.44 -13.42
C ALA A 172 -13.18 -19.00 -13.36
N GLN A 173 -13.53 -18.51 -12.17
CA GLN A 173 -13.97 -17.12 -11.97
C GLN A 173 -12.83 -16.13 -12.21
N ALA A 174 -11.63 -16.41 -11.70
CA ALA A 174 -10.46 -15.56 -11.90
C ALA A 174 -10.11 -15.45 -13.39
N ARG A 175 -10.09 -16.59 -14.09
CA ARG A 175 -9.82 -16.66 -15.53
C ARG A 175 -10.84 -15.91 -16.37
N ASP A 176 -12.13 -16.15 -16.14
CA ASP A 176 -13.21 -15.47 -16.88
C ASP A 176 -13.17 -13.95 -16.67
N ARG A 177 -12.90 -13.53 -15.43
CA ARG A 177 -12.75 -12.12 -15.07
C ARG A 177 -11.60 -11.46 -15.82
N TYR A 178 -10.40 -12.06 -15.77
CA TYR A 178 -9.23 -11.52 -16.45
C TYR A 178 -9.47 -11.41 -17.96
N LEU A 179 -9.92 -12.51 -18.60
CA LEU A 179 -10.11 -12.52 -20.05
C LEU A 179 -11.19 -11.56 -20.51
N THR A 180 -12.22 -11.31 -19.69
CA THR A 180 -13.23 -10.29 -19.96
C THR A 180 -12.62 -8.89 -19.95
N VAL A 181 -11.86 -8.55 -18.91
CA VAL A 181 -11.21 -7.24 -18.77
C VAL A 181 -10.17 -7.02 -19.87
N ALA A 182 -9.30 -8.00 -20.13
CA ALA A 182 -8.30 -7.95 -21.18
C ALA A 182 -8.94 -7.74 -22.56
N LYS A 183 -10.03 -8.44 -22.86
CA LYS A 183 -10.79 -8.26 -24.11
C LYS A 183 -11.35 -6.85 -24.26
N ASP A 184 -11.86 -6.26 -23.19
CA ASP A 184 -12.41 -4.90 -23.22
C ASP A 184 -11.31 -3.84 -23.34
N LEU A 185 -10.20 -3.99 -22.63
CA LEU A 185 -9.03 -3.11 -22.75
C LEU A 185 -8.42 -3.18 -24.16
N ASN A 186 -8.28 -4.37 -24.74
CA ASN A 186 -7.75 -4.57 -26.08
C ASN A 186 -8.60 -3.95 -27.20
N ARG A 187 -9.85 -3.57 -26.93
CA ARG A 187 -10.68 -2.83 -27.89
C ARG A 187 -10.36 -1.33 -27.90
N VAL A 188 -9.80 -0.79 -26.81
CA VAL A 188 -9.64 0.65 -26.59
C VAL A 188 -8.17 1.09 -26.44
N VAL A 189 -7.23 0.16 -26.20
CA VAL A 189 -5.80 0.45 -26.04
C VAL A 189 -4.95 -0.18 -27.17
N PRO A 190 -4.62 0.55 -28.25
CA PRO A 190 -3.46 0.26 -29.09
C PRO A 190 -2.28 1.16 -28.71
N PRO A 191 -1.00 0.69 -28.71
CA PRO A 191 -0.49 -0.48 -29.43
C PRO A 191 -0.16 -1.74 -28.60
N ASP A 192 -0.25 -1.72 -27.27
CA ASP A 192 0.20 -2.82 -26.41
C ASP A 192 -1.00 -3.58 -25.80
N PRO A 193 -1.47 -4.67 -26.43
CA PRO A 193 -2.63 -5.40 -25.94
C PRO A 193 -2.30 -6.22 -24.69
N GLU A 194 -3.27 -6.30 -23.79
CA GLU A 194 -3.35 -7.26 -22.70
C GLU A 194 -3.21 -8.70 -23.25
N PRO A 195 -2.25 -9.51 -22.73
CA PRO A 195 -2.07 -10.90 -23.11
C PRO A 195 -3.34 -11.74 -22.88
N THR A 196 -3.61 -12.73 -23.75
CA THR A 196 -4.72 -13.69 -23.53
C THR A 196 -4.30 -15.15 -23.69
N THR A 197 -3.04 -15.37 -24.09
CA THR A 197 -2.39 -16.66 -24.26
C THR A 197 -0.95 -16.55 -23.74
N GLY A 198 -0.32 -17.68 -23.41
CA GLY A 198 1.02 -17.65 -22.80
C GLY A 198 1.03 -16.91 -21.46
N ILE A 199 -0.02 -17.12 -20.67
CA ILE A 199 -0.24 -16.47 -19.37
C ILE A 199 -0.40 -17.52 -18.28
N ARG A 200 0.02 -17.16 -17.07
CA ARG A 200 -0.11 -18.00 -15.88
C ARG A 200 -0.89 -17.28 -14.79
N PHE A 201 -1.80 -18.00 -14.14
CA PHE A 201 -2.54 -17.49 -12.99
C PHE A 201 -1.82 -17.85 -11.69
N TRP A 202 -1.83 -16.90 -10.77
CA TRP A 202 -1.20 -17.02 -9.47
C TRP A 202 -2.19 -16.64 -8.38
N TYR A 203 -2.02 -17.28 -7.23
CA TYR A 203 -2.83 -17.02 -6.05
C TYR A 203 -1.94 -16.94 -4.81
N THR A 204 -2.29 -16.02 -3.92
CA THR A 204 -1.62 -15.84 -2.63
C THR A 204 -2.63 -15.44 -1.56
N LEU A 205 -2.22 -15.55 -0.30
CA LEU A 205 -2.91 -14.90 0.81
C LEU A 205 -2.25 -13.56 1.09
N GLU A 206 -3.07 -12.52 1.16
CA GLU A 206 -2.64 -11.18 1.54
C GLU A 206 -3.41 -10.72 2.76
N THR A 207 -2.72 -10.10 3.70
CA THR A 207 -3.33 -9.32 4.77
C THR A 207 -2.78 -7.91 4.76
N SER A 208 -3.66 -6.93 4.93
CA SER A 208 -3.30 -5.53 5.00
C SER A 208 -4.07 -4.85 6.12
N ALA A 209 -3.53 -3.74 6.60
CA ALA A 209 -4.18 -2.87 7.56
C ALA A 209 -3.59 -1.47 7.41
N SER A 210 -4.23 -0.50 8.05
CA SER A 210 -3.64 0.81 8.27
C SER A 210 -3.71 1.17 9.74
N THR A 211 -2.98 2.18 10.19
CA THR A 211 -3.29 2.85 11.44
C THR A 211 -4.32 3.97 11.21
N PRO A 212 -4.89 4.59 12.26
CA PRO A 212 -5.40 5.95 12.15
C PRO A 212 -4.30 6.94 11.78
N TRP A 213 -4.70 8.18 11.48
CA TRP A 213 -3.78 9.31 11.42
C TRP A 213 -3.33 9.70 12.83
N TYR A 214 -2.02 9.67 13.05
CA TYR A 214 -1.37 10.14 14.27
C TYR A 214 -0.70 11.49 14.02
N PRO A 215 -0.75 12.44 14.96
CA PRO A 215 0.10 13.62 14.91
C PRO A 215 1.59 13.24 14.96
N ASP A 216 2.44 14.13 14.44
CA ASP A 216 3.90 13.97 14.37
C ASP A 216 4.62 13.82 15.73
N ASP A 217 3.95 14.08 16.85
CA ASP A 217 4.47 13.95 18.21
C ASP A 217 4.15 12.61 18.89
N ILE A 218 3.32 11.77 18.25
CA ILE A 218 3.06 10.39 18.66
C ILE A 218 4.02 9.47 17.93
N ASN A 219 4.75 8.64 18.66
CA ASN A 219 5.65 7.63 18.10
C ASN A 219 4.99 6.25 18.16
N ILE A 220 4.75 5.67 16.98
CA ILE A 220 4.31 4.28 16.81
C ILE A 220 5.48 3.45 16.31
N ASP A 221 5.74 2.31 16.95
CA ASP A 221 6.71 1.34 16.45
C ASP A 221 6.10 0.57 15.24
N PRO A 222 6.62 0.75 14.01
CA PRO A 222 6.13 0.03 12.84
C PRO A 222 6.32 -1.49 12.97
N THR A 223 7.33 -1.94 13.71
CA THR A 223 7.56 -3.36 13.99
C THR A 223 6.48 -3.92 14.91
N GLN A 224 6.02 -3.14 15.90
CA GLN A 224 4.90 -3.54 16.74
C GLN A 224 3.60 -3.60 15.93
N ALA A 225 3.38 -2.64 15.02
CA ALA A 225 2.18 -2.60 14.18
C ALA A 225 2.08 -3.82 13.25
N ILE A 226 3.15 -4.18 12.53
CA ILE A 226 3.12 -5.37 11.66
C ILE A 226 3.02 -6.67 12.45
N ASN A 227 3.58 -6.73 13.66
CA ASN A 227 3.40 -7.87 14.56
C ASN A 227 1.93 -8.03 15.00
N GLN A 228 1.19 -6.94 15.20
CA GLN A 228 -0.25 -7.02 15.43
C GLN A 228 -1.00 -7.53 14.21
N LEU A 229 -0.59 -7.16 12.99
CA LEU A 229 -1.18 -7.67 11.76
C LEU A 229 -0.98 -9.19 11.65
N TYR A 230 0.22 -9.69 11.92
CA TYR A 230 0.49 -11.13 11.93
C TYR A 230 -0.41 -11.90 12.91
N ASN A 231 -0.71 -11.32 14.08
CA ASN A 231 -1.59 -11.96 15.05
C ASN A 231 -3.03 -12.13 14.52
N GLN A 232 -3.46 -11.33 13.54
CA GLN A 232 -4.78 -11.45 12.91
C GLN A 232 -4.87 -12.66 11.96
N LEU A 233 -3.73 -13.19 11.49
CA LEU A 233 -3.69 -14.36 10.62
C LEU A 233 -3.89 -15.69 11.36
N THR A 234 -3.64 -15.67 12.68
CA THR A 234 -3.69 -16.83 13.57
C THR A 234 -4.98 -16.93 14.40
N GLN A 235 -5.88 -15.94 14.28
CA GLN A 235 -7.22 -15.94 14.88
C GLN A 235 -8.24 -16.47 13.88
#